data_AF-A0A8T7DUF5-F1
#
_entry.id   AF-A0A8T7DUF5-F1
#
_cell.length_a   1.000
_cell.length_b   1.000
_cell.length_c   1.000
_cell.angle_alpha   90.00
_cell.angle_beta   90.00
_cell.angle_gamma   90.00
#
_symmetry.space_group_name_H-M   'P 1'
#
loop_
_entity.id
_entity.type
_entity.pdbx_description
1 polymer ?
#
loop_
_entity_poly.entity_id
_entity_poly.type
_entity_poly.pdbx_seq_one_letter_code
_entity_poly.pdbx_strand_id
1 'polypeptide(L)'
;SGATKAANEKASNTPAESKVREIKGIGLGKYAKKLRSNKRYNVLVHKAWRQPGLSHKDAVDIAIDSRPTRAGTASAAKTLQSNSIHGTVKIVLARYLHIYTDLIYRQPLTTQTSAWGGTYSKQYKEFPVNFHRRMRSKELHYIDHPLVGILVMAMPVAAKEKS
;
A
#
# COMPACT_ATOMS: atom_id res chain seq x y z
N SER A 1 -19.09 38.82 -3.13
CA SER A 1 -17.69 38.55 -2.73
C SER A 1 -17.58 37.06 -2.45
N GLY A 2 -17.21 36.28 -3.45
CA GLY A 2 -17.15 34.83 -3.35
C GLY A 2 -16.11 34.31 -4.32
N ALA A 3 -15.10 33.60 -3.79
CA ALA A 3 -14.26 32.61 -4.45
C ALA A 3 -12.96 32.41 -3.66
N THR A 4 -12.91 31.43 -2.76
CA THR A 4 -11.66 30.72 -2.38
C THR A 4 -12.00 29.34 -1.81
N LYS A 5 -12.54 28.46 -2.66
CA LYS A 5 -12.58 27.02 -2.38
C LYS A 5 -12.43 26.20 -3.66
N ALA A 6 -11.30 26.37 -4.34
CA ALA A 6 -10.96 25.57 -5.52
C ALA A 6 -9.45 25.58 -5.76
N ALA A 7 -8.67 24.94 -4.89
CA ALA A 7 -7.25 24.70 -5.16
C ALA A 7 -6.67 23.58 -4.29
N ASN A 8 -7.30 22.39 -4.23
CA ASN A 8 -6.53 21.17 -3.97
C ASN A 8 -7.31 19.91 -4.38
N GLU A 9 -7.58 19.75 -5.67
CA GLU A 9 -8.10 18.49 -6.20
C GLU A 9 -7.58 18.29 -7.63
N LYS A 10 -6.26 18.28 -7.80
CA LYS A 10 -5.63 17.67 -8.98
C LYS A 10 -5.26 16.23 -8.66
N ALA A 11 -6.28 15.38 -8.54
CA ALA A 11 -6.11 13.97 -8.77
C ALA A 11 -6.14 13.77 -10.29
N SER A 12 -5.00 13.38 -10.85
CA SER A 12 -4.88 12.90 -12.24
C SER A 12 -5.64 11.58 -12.40
N ASN A 13 -6.97 11.61 -12.35
CA ASN A 13 -7.78 10.41 -12.51
C ASN A 13 -7.81 9.99 -13.97
N THR A 14 -6.97 9.02 -14.32
CA THR A 14 -7.08 8.29 -15.59
C THR A 14 -8.40 7.49 -15.58
N PRO A 15 -9.12 7.31 -16.71
CA PRO A 15 -10.42 6.61 -16.73
C PRO A 15 -10.41 5.21 -16.08
N ALA A 16 -9.27 4.53 -16.03
CA ALA A 16 -9.11 3.24 -15.38
C ALA A 16 -9.10 3.34 -13.84
N GLU A 17 -8.47 4.37 -13.25
CA GLU A 17 -8.42 4.58 -11.79
C GLU A 17 -9.82 4.83 -11.20
N SER A 18 -10.72 5.45 -11.97
CA SER A 18 -12.12 5.65 -11.57
C SER A 18 -12.89 4.34 -11.28
N LYS A 19 -12.39 3.20 -11.78
CA LYS A 19 -12.99 1.87 -11.60
C LYS A 19 -12.54 1.19 -10.30
N VAL A 20 -11.51 1.72 -9.64
CA VAL A 20 -10.99 1.20 -8.38
C VAL A 20 -11.66 1.94 -7.22
N ARG A 21 -12.21 1.19 -6.25
CA ARG A 21 -12.88 1.76 -5.09
C ARG A 21 -12.31 1.17 -3.81
N GLU A 22 -11.65 1.99 -2.99
CA GLU A 22 -11.19 1.56 -1.67
C GLU A 22 -12.37 1.13 -0.79
N ILE A 23 -12.20 0.06 -0.03
CA ILE A 23 -13.20 -0.47 0.90
C ILE A 23 -12.60 -0.57 2.30
N LYS A 24 -13.41 -0.24 3.31
CA LYS A 24 -13.01 -0.32 4.72
C LYS A 24 -13.64 -1.54 5.39
N GLY A 25 -12.90 -2.16 6.32
CA GLY A 25 -13.43 -3.19 7.23
C GLY A 25 -13.74 -4.57 6.62
N ILE A 26 -13.52 -4.79 5.32
CA ILE A 26 -13.80 -6.05 4.62
C ILE A 26 -12.48 -6.82 4.35
N GLY A 27 -12.56 -8.13 4.13
CA GLY A 27 -11.43 -8.97 3.74
C GLY A 27 -10.51 -9.28 4.92
N LEU A 28 -9.25 -8.82 4.85
CA LEU A 28 -8.24 -9.13 5.87
C LEU A 28 -8.33 -8.25 7.14
N GLY A 29 -9.39 -7.46 7.30
CA GLY A 29 -9.69 -6.57 8.45
C GLY A 29 -9.33 -7.16 9.82
N LYS A 30 -9.99 -8.27 10.17
CA LYS A 30 -9.81 -8.94 11.47
C LYS A 30 -8.38 -9.42 11.69
N TYR A 31 -7.73 -9.95 10.65
CA TYR A 31 -6.36 -10.47 10.73
C TYR A 31 -5.35 -9.34 10.89
N ALA A 32 -5.51 -8.25 10.15
CA ALA A 32 -4.66 -7.07 10.31
C ALA A 32 -4.76 -6.47 11.71
N LYS A 33 -5.96 -6.43 12.32
CA LYS A 33 -6.13 -5.99 13.71
C LYS A 33 -5.39 -6.91 14.68
N LYS A 34 -5.52 -8.24 14.52
CA LYS A 34 -4.80 -9.23 15.33
C LYS A 34 -3.28 -9.12 15.18
N LEU A 35 -2.77 -8.93 13.96
CA LEU A 35 -1.34 -8.74 13.71
C LEU A 35 -0.83 -7.46 14.37
N ARG A 36 -1.55 -6.34 14.26
CA ARG A 36 -1.19 -5.07 14.93
C ARG A 36 -1.17 -5.16 16.44
N SER A 37 -2.01 -5.99 17.05
CA SER A 37 -2.00 -6.19 18.51
C SER A 37 -0.82 -7.04 19.00
N ASN A 38 -0.10 -7.73 18.11
CA ASN A 38 0.98 -8.62 18.47
C ASN A 38 2.35 -7.95 18.19
N LYS A 39 3.14 -7.76 19.25
CA LYS A 39 4.46 -7.10 19.20
C LYS A 39 5.48 -7.78 18.27
N ARG A 40 5.26 -9.05 17.89
CA ARG A 40 6.13 -9.78 16.96
C ARG A 40 5.97 -9.35 15.49
N TYR A 41 4.91 -8.60 15.17
CA TYR A 41 4.63 -8.18 13.80
C TYR A 41 4.60 -6.66 13.67
N ASN A 42 5.17 -6.15 12.59
CA ASN A 42 5.05 -4.76 12.19
C ASN A 42 4.20 -4.66 10.90
N VAL A 43 2.93 -4.31 11.04
CA VAL A 43 2.04 -4.13 9.88
C VAL A 43 2.30 -2.78 9.25
N LEU A 44 3.09 -2.76 8.18
CA LEU A 44 3.46 -1.54 7.45
C LEU A 44 2.23 -0.88 6.78
N VAL A 45 1.40 -1.69 6.13
CA VAL A 45 0.23 -1.21 5.38
C VAL A 45 -0.84 -2.30 5.34
N HIS A 46 -2.10 -1.88 5.33
CA HIS A 46 -3.23 -2.74 4.97
C HIS A 46 -4.20 -1.92 4.13
N LYS A 47 -4.40 -2.36 2.89
CA LYS A 47 -5.37 -1.79 1.95
C LYS A 47 -6.35 -2.86 1.49
N ALA A 48 -7.56 -2.44 1.19
CA ALA A 48 -8.56 -3.26 0.54
C ALA A 48 -9.31 -2.39 -0.48
N TRP A 49 -9.56 -2.92 -1.67
CA TRP A 49 -10.30 -2.22 -2.72
C TRP A 49 -11.13 -3.20 -3.53
N ARG A 50 -12.09 -2.65 -4.28
CA ARG A 50 -12.84 -3.33 -5.33
C ARG A 50 -12.40 -2.79 -6.67
N GLN A 51 -12.36 -3.67 -7.67
CA GLN A 51 -12.17 -3.31 -9.06
C GLN A 51 -12.86 -4.34 -9.95
N PRO A 52 -13.20 -3.99 -11.20
CA PRO A 52 -13.57 -4.95 -12.21
C PRO A 52 -12.45 -5.97 -12.48
N GLY A 53 -12.79 -7.09 -13.10
CA GLY A 53 -11.79 -8.00 -13.67
C GLY A 53 -11.10 -7.35 -14.87
N LEU A 54 -10.09 -6.52 -14.61
CA LEU A 54 -9.37 -5.77 -15.64
C LEU A 54 -8.29 -6.63 -16.28
N SER A 55 -8.17 -6.54 -17.61
CA SER A 55 -7.10 -7.18 -18.37
C SER A 55 -5.75 -6.50 -18.13
N HIS A 56 -4.63 -7.07 -18.57
CA HIS A 56 -3.31 -6.49 -18.31
C HIS A 56 -3.15 -5.06 -18.83
N LYS A 57 -3.74 -4.75 -19.99
CA LYS A 57 -3.74 -3.41 -20.61
C LYS A 57 -4.64 -2.40 -19.88
N ASP A 58 -5.67 -2.88 -19.18
CA ASP A 58 -6.68 -2.03 -18.53
C ASP A 58 -6.47 -1.92 -17.01
N ALA A 59 -5.63 -2.80 -16.44
CA ALA A 59 -5.39 -2.89 -15.01
C ALA A 59 -4.57 -1.70 -14.51
N VAL A 60 -4.91 -1.28 -13.29
CA VAL A 60 -4.37 -0.08 -12.66
C VAL A 60 -3.29 -0.44 -11.65
N ASP A 61 -2.26 0.40 -11.58
CA ASP A 61 -1.25 0.38 -10.54
C ASP A 61 -1.79 1.00 -9.24
N ILE A 62 -2.04 0.17 -8.23
CA ILE A 62 -2.53 0.63 -6.93
C ILE A 62 -1.34 1.09 -6.09
N ALA A 63 -1.25 2.39 -5.85
CA ALA A 63 -0.20 2.96 -5.01
C ALA A 63 -0.26 2.37 -3.58
N ILE A 64 0.88 1.90 -3.12
CA ILE A 64 1.13 1.51 -1.73
C ILE A 64 2.10 2.53 -1.16
N ASP A 65 1.77 3.10 -0.01
CA ASP A 65 2.67 4.00 0.69
C ASP A 65 2.40 3.90 2.19
N SER A 66 3.43 3.52 2.94
CA SER A 66 3.43 3.51 4.42
C SER A 66 4.51 4.42 4.99
N ARG A 67 5.08 5.28 4.14
CA ARG A 67 6.10 6.22 4.58
C ARG A 67 5.45 7.19 5.57
N PRO A 68 6.11 7.45 6.71
CA PRO A 68 5.57 8.34 7.72
C PRO A 68 5.39 9.75 7.16
N THR A 69 4.18 10.30 7.29
CA THR A 69 3.94 11.72 7.05
C THR A 69 4.64 12.54 8.14
N ARG A 70 5.27 13.66 7.79
CA ARG A 70 5.95 14.52 8.77
C ARG A 70 4.88 15.16 9.67
N ALA A 71 4.66 14.60 10.86
CA ALA A 71 3.95 15.27 11.94
C ALA A 71 4.94 16.13 12.73
N GLY A 72 4.54 17.30 13.23
CA GLY A 72 5.44 18.29 13.83
C GLY A 72 5.88 18.06 15.29
N THR A 73 5.95 16.82 15.80
CA THR A 73 6.21 16.55 17.22
C THR A 73 7.28 15.48 17.46
N ALA A 74 7.81 15.35 18.68
CA ALA A 74 8.85 14.35 19.02
C ALA A 74 8.47 12.89 18.69
N SER A 75 7.18 12.53 18.71
CA SER A 75 6.68 11.23 18.24
C SER A 75 6.89 11.01 16.73
N ALA A 76 7.06 12.09 15.96
CA ALA A 76 7.41 11.99 14.56
C ALA A 76 8.85 11.55 14.34
N ALA A 77 9.80 11.86 15.24
CA ALA A 77 11.18 11.37 15.11
C ALA A 77 11.22 9.83 15.14
N LYS A 78 10.50 9.21 16.08
CA LYS A 78 10.34 7.75 16.16
C LYS A 78 9.60 7.16 14.96
N THR A 79 8.56 7.83 14.50
CA THR A 79 7.79 7.42 13.30
C THR A 79 8.66 7.52 12.05
N LEU A 80 9.54 8.52 11.96
CA LEU A 80 10.51 8.69 10.89
C LEU A 80 11.61 7.62 10.91
N GLN A 81 11.90 7.01 12.06
CA GLN A 81 12.84 5.90 12.21
C GLN A 81 12.19 4.51 12.06
N SER A 82 10.96 4.45 11.54
CA SER A 82 10.28 3.18 11.31
C SER A 82 10.51 2.65 9.89
N ASN A 83 10.53 1.33 9.74
CA ASN A 83 10.53 0.67 8.44
C ASN A 83 9.30 1.11 7.64
N SER A 84 9.44 1.23 6.32
CA SER A 84 8.34 1.60 5.43
C SER A 84 8.40 0.82 4.12
N ILE A 85 7.27 0.68 3.46
CA ILE A 85 7.14 0.14 2.10
C ILE A 85 6.37 1.13 1.24
N HIS A 86 6.79 1.30 -0.01
CA HIS A 86 6.11 2.15 -0.99
C HIS A 86 6.28 1.61 -2.42
N GLY A 87 5.45 2.07 -3.36
CA GLY A 87 5.46 1.64 -4.76
C GLY A 87 4.06 1.30 -5.23
N THR A 88 3.90 0.28 -6.06
CA THR A 88 2.61 -0.13 -6.63
C THR A 88 2.34 -1.63 -6.51
N VAL A 89 1.05 -1.96 -6.51
CA VAL A 89 0.56 -3.32 -6.67
C VAL A 89 -0.47 -3.31 -7.79
N LYS A 90 -0.35 -4.24 -8.74
CA LYS A 90 -1.29 -4.40 -9.85
C LYS A 90 -1.93 -5.78 -9.76
N ILE A 91 -3.24 -5.82 -9.98
CA ILE A 91 -3.99 -7.07 -10.04
C ILE A 91 -4.63 -7.16 -11.43
N VAL A 92 -4.42 -8.28 -12.09
CA VAL A 92 -4.90 -8.53 -13.45
C VAL A 92 -5.78 -9.77 -13.44
N LEU A 93 -6.92 -9.70 -14.11
CA LEU A 93 -7.74 -10.87 -14.42
C LEU A 93 -7.67 -11.15 -15.92
N ALA A 94 -7.03 -12.25 -16.29
CA ALA A 94 -7.03 -12.83 -17.64
C ALA A 94 -7.60 -14.24 -17.56
N ARG A 95 -6.96 -15.25 -18.19
CA ARG A 95 -7.27 -16.66 -17.93
C ARG A 95 -7.12 -17.02 -16.44
N TYR A 96 -6.23 -16.32 -15.74
CA TYR A 96 -6.03 -16.44 -14.30
C TYR A 96 -5.98 -15.07 -13.62
N LEU A 97 -6.10 -15.08 -12.30
CA LEU A 97 -5.82 -13.94 -11.46
C LEU A 97 -4.30 -13.82 -11.28
N HIS A 98 -3.75 -12.64 -11.52
CA HIS A 98 -2.34 -12.35 -11.29
C HIS A 98 -2.18 -11.15 -10.37
N ILE A 99 -1.13 -11.19 -9.56
CA ILE A 99 -0.61 -10.05 -8.82
C ILE A 99 0.80 -9.72 -9.32
N TYR A 100 1.06 -8.43 -9.44
CA TYR A 100 2.37 -7.84 -9.68
C TYR A 100 2.66 -6.87 -8.55
N THR A 101 3.87 -6.91 -8.02
CA THR A 101 4.37 -5.92 -7.07
C THR A 101 5.58 -5.22 -7.67
N ASP A 102 5.59 -3.90 -7.57
CA ASP A 102 6.76 -3.06 -7.82
C ASP A 102 6.90 -2.17 -6.58
N LEU A 103 7.54 -2.72 -5.56
CA LEU A 103 7.56 -2.16 -4.21
C LEU A 103 9.00 -2.00 -3.74
N ILE A 104 9.24 -0.97 -2.95
CA ILE A 104 10.51 -0.71 -2.28
C ILE A 104 10.27 -0.73 -0.77
N TYR A 105 10.85 -1.72 -0.12
CA TYR A 105 10.98 -1.77 1.33
C TYR A 105 12.18 -0.93 1.77
N ARG A 106 11.97 -0.07 2.75
CA ARG A 106 12.98 0.86 3.28
C ARG A 106 13.19 0.63 4.76
N GLN A 107 14.44 0.43 5.12
CA GLN A 107 14.92 0.39 6.49
C GLN A 107 15.77 1.63 6.76
N PRO A 108 15.50 2.40 7.83
CA PRO A 108 16.30 3.59 8.13
C PRO A 108 17.72 3.20 8.55
N LEU A 109 18.70 3.92 8.01
CA LEU A 109 20.13 3.80 8.32
C LEU A 109 20.55 5.03 9.12
N THR A 110 20.50 4.92 10.45
CA THR A 110 20.94 5.96 11.40
C THR A 110 20.24 7.32 11.22
N THR A 111 20.30 8.13 12.27
CA THR A 111 19.76 9.49 12.28
C THR A 111 20.86 10.34 12.89
N GLN A 112 21.66 11.00 12.06
CA GLN A 112 22.90 11.64 12.51
C GLN A 112 22.64 12.93 13.26
N THR A 113 22.64 12.89 14.60
CA THR A 113 22.32 14.08 15.38
C THR A 113 23.36 15.20 15.25
N SER A 114 23.04 16.34 14.61
CA SER A 114 23.88 17.54 14.66
C SER A 114 23.90 18.12 16.08
N ALA A 115 25.10 18.46 16.56
CA ALA A 115 25.34 18.97 17.91
C ALA A 115 24.63 20.30 18.21
N TRP A 116 24.17 21.03 17.18
CA TRP A 116 23.51 22.34 17.28
C TRP A 116 21.98 22.27 17.08
N GLY A 117 21.37 21.10 17.19
CA GLY A 117 19.91 20.95 17.20
C GLY A 117 19.22 21.00 15.83
N GLY A 118 19.96 20.92 14.72
CA GLY A 118 19.42 20.83 13.35
C GLY A 118 19.26 19.40 12.84
N THR A 119 18.15 19.05 12.19
CA THR A 119 17.79 17.69 11.72
C THR A 119 18.71 17.14 10.60
N TYR A 120 18.75 15.81 10.51
CA TYR A 120 19.85 14.96 10.07
C TYR A 120 19.66 14.38 8.66
N SER A 121 20.75 13.95 8.00
CA SER A 121 20.66 13.14 6.78
C SER A 121 19.88 11.86 7.07
N LYS A 122 18.82 11.63 6.30
CA LYS A 122 17.96 10.45 6.45
C LYS A 122 18.35 9.44 5.39
N GLN A 123 19.27 8.56 5.75
CA GLN A 123 19.66 7.46 4.87
C GLN A 123 18.71 6.28 5.06
N TYR A 124 18.45 5.57 3.98
CA TYR A 124 17.69 4.33 4.00
C TYR A 124 18.45 3.27 3.25
N LYS A 125 18.35 2.03 3.74
CA LYS A 125 18.61 0.85 2.92
C LYS A 125 17.31 0.48 2.22
N GLU A 126 17.35 0.47 0.90
CA GLU A 126 16.21 0.15 0.07
C GLU A 126 16.36 -1.26 -0.48
N PHE A 127 15.25 -1.99 -0.53
CA PHE A 127 15.18 -3.36 -0.99
C PHE A 127 13.99 -3.49 -1.94
N PRO A 128 14.21 -3.83 -3.22
CA PRO A 128 13.13 -4.05 -4.16
C PRO A 128 12.37 -5.34 -3.81
N VAL A 129 11.06 -5.27 -3.92
CA VAL A 129 10.10 -6.33 -3.59
C VAL A 129 9.25 -6.54 -4.83
N ASN A 130 9.88 -7.12 -5.85
CA ASN A 130 9.33 -7.27 -7.19
C ASN A 130 8.91 -8.73 -7.40
N PHE A 131 7.60 -8.95 -7.43
CA PHE A 131 7.02 -10.28 -7.58
C PHE A 131 5.93 -10.28 -8.64
N HIS A 132 5.89 -11.36 -9.41
CA HIS A 132 4.76 -11.70 -10.25
C HIS A 132 4.34 -13.13 -9.93
N ARG A 133 3.05 -13.34 -9.67
CA ARG A 133 2.53 -14.70 -9.53
C ARG A 133 1.09 -14.82 -9.94
N ARG A 134 0.73 -16.04 -10.35
CA ARG A 134 -0.66 -16.49 -10.44
C ARG A 134 -1.24 -16.67 -9.03
N MET A 135 -2.50 -16.29 -8.88
CA MET A 135 -3.32 -16.47 -7.69
C MET A 135 -4.59 -17.26 -8.03
N ARG A 136 -5.24 -17.78 -6.99
CA ARG A 136 -6.59 -18.35 -7.03
C ARG A 136 -7.52 -17.44 -6.23
N SER A 137 -8.74 -17.27 -6.73
CA SER A 137 -9.78 -16.54 -5.99
C SER A 137 -10.16 -17.30 -4.72
N LYS A 138 -10.53 -16.57 -3.67
CA LYS A 138 -10.93 -17.10 -2.35
C LYS A 138 -9.81 -17.79 -1.56
N GLU A 139 -8.57 -17.73 -2.03
CA GLU A 139 -7.41 -18.25 -1.32
C GLU A 139 -6.56 -17.11 -0.74
N LEU A 140 -5.97 -17.35 0.43
CA LEU A 140 -4.97 -16.49 1.02
C LEU A 140 -3.59 -16.88 0.45
N HIS A 141 -2.97 -15.95 -0.26
CA HIS A 141 -1.62 -16.10 -0.77
C HIS A 141 -0.64 -15.33 0.12
N TYR A 142 0.45 -16.03 0.49
CA TYR A 142 1.63 -15.42 1.07
C TYR A 142 2.69 -15.24 -0.03
N ILE A 143 3.20 -14.01 -0.18
CA ILE A 143 4.37 -13.71 -1.01
C ILE A 143 5.50 -13.41 -0.04
N ASP A 144 6.54 -14.23 -0.11
CA ASP A 144 7.66 -14.15 0.80
C ASP A 144 8.78 -13.30 0.20
N HIS A 145 9.29 -12.37 0.99
CA HIS A 145 10.53 -11.67 0.75
C HIS A 145 11.35 -11.73 2.05
N PRO A 146 12.69 -11.88 1.99
CA PRO A 146 13.52 -12.06 3.20
C PRO A 146 13.30 -11.02 4.31
N LEU A 147 12.82 -9.82 3.95
CA LEU A 147 12.60 -8.69 4.86
C LEU A 147 11.14 -8.33 5.09
N VAL A 148 10.21 -8.83 4.25
CA VAL A 148 8.79 -8.45 4.33
C VAL A 148 7.90 -9.55 3.80
N GLY A 149 6.78 -9.82 4.48
CA GLY A 149 5.75 -10.73 3.98
C GLY A 149 4.55 -9.95 3.43
N ILE A 150 4.00 -10.38 2.29
CA ILE A 150 2.74 -9.84 1.75
C ILE A 150 1.66 -10.90 1.85
N LEU A 151 0.57 -10.57 2.52
CA LEU A 151 -0.64 -11.37 2.58
C LEU A 151 -1.69 -10.77 1.64
N VAL A 152 -2.14 -11.56 0.66
CA VAL A 152 -3.10 -11.09 -0.35
C VAL A 152 -4.17 -12.13 -0.60
N MET A 153 -5.41 -11.67 -0.76
CA MET A 153 -6.56 -12.48 -1.09
C MET A 153 -7.50 -11.69 -1.98
N ALA A 154 -8.09 -12.36 -2.97
CA ALA A 154 -9.10 -11.77 -3.84
C ALA A 154 -10.42 -12.53 -3.72
N MET A 155 -11.50 -11.78 -3.48
CA MET A 155 -12.85 -12.33 -3.37
C MET A 155 -13.70 -11.82 -4.54
N PRO A 156 -14.31 -12.70 -5.34
CA PRO A 156 -15.30 -12.29 -6.32
C PRO A 156 -16.45 -11.57 -5.60
N VAL A 157 -16.85 -10.42 -6.12
CA VAL A 157 -18.06 -9.72 -5.69
C VAL A 157 -19.11 -9.95 -6.76
N ALA A 158 -20.32 -10.33 -6.36
CA ALA A 158 -21.42 -10.46 -7.31
C ALA A 158 -21.57 -9.15 -8.09
N ALA A 159 -21.65 -9.24 -9.42
CA ALA A 159 -22.07 -8.10 -10.21
C ALA A 159 -23.50 -7.75 -9.76
N LYS A 160 -23.76 -6.49 -9.41
CA LYS A 160 -25.15 -6.04 -9.37
C LYS A 160 -25.67 -6.20 -10.79
N GLU A 161 -26.68 -7.05 -11.00
CA GLU A 161 -27.48 -7.01 -12.21
C GLU A 161 -27.93 -5.56 -12.39
N LYS A 162 -27.73 -5.02 -13.60
CA LYS A 162 -28.31 -3.74 -13.96
C LYS A 162 -29.83 -3.93 -13.89
N SER A 163 -30.47 -3.26 -12.94
CA SER A 163 -31.91 -3.02 -13.02
C SER A 163 -32.21 -1.95 -14.07
#